data_AF-A0A644VY64-F1
#
_entry.id   AF-A0A644VY64-F1
#
_cell.length_a   1.000
_cell.length_b   1.000
_cell.length_c   1.000
_cell.angle_alpha   90.00
_cell.angle_beta   90.00
_cell.angle_gamma   90.00
#
_symmetry.space_group_name_H-M   'P 1'
#
loop_
_entity.id
_entity.type
_entity.pdbx_description
1 polymer ?
#
loop_
_entity_poly.entity_id
_entity_poly.type
_entity_poly.pdbx_seq_one_letter_code
_entity_poly.pdbx_strand_id
1 'polypeptide(L)'
;MADVFAKNVSTTAEEAAKIIPRAEFRVFGTDVIEKVKASMWKCSAVLHKARKMPVETYFLSARTTEANVKVRDGLLDIKTKVGETPEGYEIFQPRGKFQFPVPKEDLATIISHLKVEMPLDKDQYSIEEFIEMTRRHSDMVPVQVEKMRYGFTVDGIICEYAQVWFNGALVESACCESENYEGMKKAVEALGISDMPNTNYLKAARRVVGME
;
A
#
# COMPACT_ATOMS: atom_id res chain seq x y z
N MET A 1 -0.45 -20.44 -7.11
CA MET A 1 -0.59 -19.04 -6.64
C MET A 1 0.50 -18.20 -7.28
N ALA A 2 0.20 -16.98 -7.72
CA ALA A 2 1.22 -16.06 -8.24
C ALA A 2 2.30 -15.81 -7.17
N ASP A 3 3.57 -15.73 -7.57
CA ASP A 3 4.67 -15.39 -6.65
C ASP A 3 4.50 -13.94 -6.15
N VAL A 4 3.99 -13.81 -4.94
CA VAL A 4 3.74 -12.53 -4.27
C VAL A 4 5.02 -11.77 -3.92
N PHE A 5 6.17 -12.43 -4.03
CA PHE A 5 7.49 -11.86 -3.78
C PHE A 5 8.25 -11.48 -5.07
N ALA A 6 7.65 -11.72 -6.25
CA ALA A 6 8.21 -11.41 -7.56
C ALA A 6 8.52 -9.91 -7.76
N LYS A 7 9.28 -9.60 -8.82
CA LYS A 7 9.64 -8.23 -9.20
C LYS A 7 8.40 -7.46 -9.69
N ASN A 8 8.45 -6.13 -9.55
CA ASN A 8 7.41 -5.24 -10.05
C ASN A 8 7.44 -5.24 -11.59
N VAL A 9 6.43 -5.82 -12.22
CA VAL A 9 6.25 -5.83 -13.68
C VAL A 9 5.03 -5.01 -14.07
N SER A 10 5.01 -4.48 -15.30
CA SER A 10 3.83 -3.80 -15.84
C SER A 10 2.65 -4.78 -15.93
N THR A 11 1.44 -4.27 -15.75
CA THR A 11 0.20 -5.06 -15.77
C THR A 11 -0.91 -4.19 -16.33
N THR A 12 -1.58 -4.68 -17.37
CA THR A 12 -2.71 -3.98 -18.00
C THR A 12 -3.94 -3.97 -17.07
N ALA A 13 -4.89 -3.08 -17.35
CA ALA A 13 -6.15 -3.03 -16.58
C ALA A 13 -6.95 -4.35 -16.66
N GLU A 14 -6.95 -5.01 -17.82
CA GLU A 14 -7.64 -6.30 -18.04
C GLU A 14 -7.01 -7.45 -17.27
N GLU A 15 -5.67 -7.49 -17.20
CA GLU A 15 -4.95 -8.47 -16.37
C GLU A 15 -5.16 -8.19 -14.89
N ALA A 16 -5.13 -6.90 -14.49
CA ALA A 16 -5.37 -6.49 -13.11
C ALA A 16 -6.79 -6.86 -12.64
N ALA A 17 -7.79 -6.81 -13.52
CA ALA A 17 -9.17 -7.21 -13.23
C ALA A 17 -9.33 -8.72 -12.97
N LYS A 18 -8.41 -9.56 -13.47
CA LYS A 18 -8.42 -11.02 -13.24
C LYS A 18 -7.77 -11.42 -11.91
N ILE A 19 -7.12 -10.49 -11.22
CA ILE A 19 -6.50 -10.75 -9.92
C ILE A 19 -7.61 -10.86 -8.87
N ILE A 20 -7.70 -12.01 -8.21
CA ILE A 20 -8.59 -12.19 -7.07
C ILE A 20 -8.10 -11.27 -5.94
N PRO A 21 -8.93 -10.32 -5.48
CA PRO A 21 -8.50 -9.39 -4.46
C PRO A 21 -8.45 -10.07 -3.10
N ARG A 22 -7.44 -9.71 -2.32
CA ARG A 22 -7.26 -10.20 -0.95
C ARG A 22 -7.81 -9.18 0.03
N ALA A 23 -8.33 -9.67 1.15
CA ALA A 23 -8.52 -8.84 2.32
C ALA A 23 -7.15 -8.53 2.93
N GLU A 24 -7.00 -7.33 3.46
CA GLU A 24 -5.82 -6.87 4.19
C GLU A 24 -6.25 -6.39 5.59
N PHE A 25 -5.58 -6.91 6.62
CA PHE A 25 -5.56 -6.32 7.95
C PHE A 25 -4.15 -5.81 8.21
N ARG A 26 -4.01 -4.51 8.38
CA ARG A 26 -2.73 -3.85 8.60
C ARG A 26 -2.80 -2.95 9.81
N VAL A 27 -1.70 -2.90 10.55
CA VAL A 27 -1.55 -2.04 11.71
C VAL A 27 -0.30 -1.18 11.55
N PHE A 28 -0.28 -0.04 12.23
CA PHE A 28 0.86 0.85 12.34
C PHE A 28 1.04 1.31 13.79
N GLY A 29 2.28 1.51 14.25
CA GLY A 29 2.60 1.95 15.61
C GLY A 29 4.11 1.98 15.89
N THR A 30 4.50 2.15 17.16
CA THR A 30 5.90 2.21 17.60
C THR A 30 6.47 0.88 18.08
N ASP A 31 5.63 -0.05 18.55
CA ASP A 31 6.06 -1.32 19.18
C ASP A 31 5.45 -2.55 18.50
N VAL A 32 5.05 -2.40 17.23
CA VAL A 32 4.35 -3.42 16.45
C VAL A 32 5.26 -4.61 16.17
N ILE A 33 6.51 -4.35 15.80
CA ILE A 33 7.47 -5.40 15.42
C ILE A 33 7.81 -6.27 16.61
N GLU A 34 8.04 -5.67 17.78
CA GLU A 34 8.30 -6.44 19.00
C GLU A 34 7.12 -7.34 19.35
N LYS A 35 5.88 -6.81 19.30
CA LYS A 35 4.65 -7.58 19.55
C LYS A 35 4.54 -8.78 18.59
N VAL A 36 4.74 -8.55 17.29
CA VAL A 36 4.69 -9.61 16.28
C VAL A 36 5.77 -10.66 16.51
N LYS A 37 7.02 -10.24 16.72
CA LYS A 37 8.15 -11.17 16.94
C LYS A 37 7.94 -12.05 18.17
N ALA A 38 7.36 -11.51 19.25
CA ALA A 38 7.03 -12.28 20.46
C ALA A 38 6.00 -13.40 20.21
N SER A 39 5.15 -13.23 19.20
CA SER A 39 4.10 -14.19 18.82
C SER A 39 4.55 -15.18 17.73
N MET A 40 5.52 -14.82 16.89
CA MET A 40 5.95 -15.62 15.73
C MET A 40 6.33 -17.07 16.07
N TRP A 41 7.01 -17.31 17.20
CA TRP A 41 7.35 -18.68 17.63
C TRP A 41 6.11 -19.49 18.00
N LYS A 42 5.14 -18.87 18.69
CA LYS A 42 3.92 -19.54 19.18
C LYS A 42 3.01 -19.96 18.03
N CYS A 43 3.02 -19.23 16.93
CA CYS A 43 2.21 -19.52 15.75
C CYS A 43 3.00 -20.22 14.62
N SER A 44 4.18 -20.79 14.92
CA SER A 44 4.99 -21.52 13.95
C SER A 44 5.25 -20.73 12.66
N ALA A 45 5.50 -19.42 12.77
CA ALA A 45 5.68 -18.55 11.62
C ALA A 45 6.90 -18.97 10.77
N VAL A 46 6.72 -19.00 9.45
CA VAL A 46 7.79 -19.34 8.50
C VAL A 46 8.30 -18.07 7.83
N LEU A 47 9.50 -17.62 8.19
CA LEU A 47 10.14 -16.47 7.57
C LEU A 47 10.65 -16.82 6.17
N HIS A 48 10.27 -16.02 5.17
CA HIS A 48 10.66 -16.24 3.78
C HIS A 48 11.75 -15.27 3.32
N LYS A 49 11.55 -13.97 3.54
CA LYS A 49 12.45 -12.94 2.97
C LYS A 49 12.49 -11.66 3.80
N ALA A 50 13.70 -11.19 4.07
CA ALA A 50 13.96 -9.84 4.56
C ALA A 50 14.61 -9.02 3.42
N ARG A 51 14.06 -7.84 3.10
CA ARG A 51 14.63 -6.98 2.04
C ARG A 51 14.30 -5.50 2.23
N LYS A 52 15.27 -4.64 1.90
CA LYS A 52 15.00 -3.24 1.61
C LYS A 52 14.19 -3.18 0.31
N MET A 53 13.03 -2.54 0.37
CA MET A 53 12.17 -2.35 -0.79
C MET A 53 12.66 -1.14 -1.59
N PRO A 54 12.45 -1.11 -2.92
CA PRO A 54 12.66 0.11 -3.70
C PRO A 54 11.82 1.26 -3.14
N VAL A 55 12.36 2.48 -3.22
CA VAL A 55 11.69 3.69 -2.74
C VAL A 55 10.39 3.88 -3.50
N GLU A 56 9.30 4.13 -2.78
CA GLU A 56 7.99 4.42 -3.35
C GLU A 56 7.67 5.91 -3.14
N THR A 57 6.88 6.51 -4.04
CA THR A 57 6.28 7.83 -3.81
C THR A 57 4.77 7.69 -3.84
N TYR A 58 4.11 7.99 -2.73
CA TYR A 58 2.65 8.01 -2.61
C TYR A 58 2.14 9.42 -2.89
N PHE A 59 1.02 9.51 -3.59
CA PHE A 59 0.35 10.78 -3.86
C PHE A 59 -0.90 10.83 -2.99
N LEU A 60 -0.83 11.56 -1.88
CA LEU A 60 -1.95 11.72 -0.98
C LEU A 60 -2.83 12.87 -1.45
N SER A 61 -4.15 12.71 -1.29
CA SER A 61 -5.15 13.73 -1.54
C SER A 61 -6.02 13.92 -0.30
N ALA A 62 -6.28 15.17 0.06
CA ALA A 62 -7.21 15.52 1.13
C ALA A 62 -8.67 15.23 0.74
N ARG A 63 -8.95 14.96 -0.55
CA ARG A 63 -10.29 14.75 -1.10
C ARG A 63 -10.73 13.28 -1.10
N THR A 64 -9.82 12.34 -0.90
CA THR A 64 -10.15 10.90 -0.95
C THR A 64 -9.15 10.04 -0.19
N THR A 65 -9.65 8.96 0.41
CA THR A 65 -8.87 7.88 1.02
C THR A 65 -9.08 6.53 0.34
N GLU A 66 -9.84 6.51 -0.76
CA GLU A 66 -10.32 5.27 -1.38
C GLU A 66 -9.36 4.72 -2.46
N ALA A 67 -8.41 5.54 -2.92
CA ALA A 67 -7.47 5.20 -3.98
C ALA A 67 -6.03 5.40 -3.52
N ASN A 68 -5.26 4.31 -3.53
CA ASN A 68 -3.83 4.32 -3.30
C ASN A 68 -3.13 4.53 -4.63
N VAL A 69 -2.62 5.74 -4.83
CA VAL A 69 -1.85 6.12 -6.03
C VAL A 69 -0.39 6.22 -5.60
N LYS A 70 0.46 5.37 -6.16
CA LYS A 70 1.89 5.36 -5.83
C LYS A 70 2.75 5.01 -7.00
N VAL A 71 3.98 5.53 -7.05
CA VAL A 71 4.99 5.13 -8.02
C VAL A 71 6.10 4.33 -7.33
N ARG A 72 6.55 3.27 -8.01
CA ARG A 72 7.76 2.52 -7.68
C ARG A 72 8.44 2.05 -8.96
N ASP A 73 9.75 2.23 -9.07
CA ASP A 73 10.55 1.83 -10.22
C ASP A 73 10.01 2.41 -11.56
N GLY A 74 9.54 3.67 -11.54
CA GLY A 74 8.95 4.34 -12.71
C GLY A 74 7.55 3.87 -13.10
N LEU A 75 6.97 2.90 -12.37
CA LEU A 75 5.61 2.41 -12.58
C LEU A 75 4.66 2.97 -11.51
N LEU A 76 3.63 3.68 -11.94
CA LEU A 76 2.51 4.09 -11.11
C LEU A 76 1.50 2.96 -10.98
N ASP A 77 1.15 2.61 -9.75
CA ASP A 77 0.16 1.61 -9.40
C ASP A 77 -1.03 2.33 -8.74
N ILE A 78 -2.24 2.01 -9.19
CA ILE A 78 -3.48 2.48 -8.57
C ILE A 78 -4.18 1.28 -7.95
N LYS A 79 -4.47 1.34 -6.66
CA LYS A 79 -5.33 0.36 -5.97
C LYS A 79 -6.51 1.05 -5.34
N THR A 80 -7.71 0.57 -5.62
CA THR A 80 -8.94 1.11 -5.03
C THR A 80 -9.51 0.15 -4.01
N LYS A 81 -10.01 0.66 -2.88
CA LYS A 81 -10.83 -0.13 -1.97
C LYS A 81 -12.11 -0.54 -2.70
N VAL A 82 -12.44 -1.82 -2.67
CA VAL A 82 -13.62 -2.40 -3.35
C VAL A 82 -14.58 -3.10 -2.39
N GLY A 83 -14.15 -3.30 -1.15
CA GLY A 83 -14.99 -3.94 -0.14
C GLY A 83 -14.30 -3.99 1.21
N GLU A 84 -15.03 -4.55 2.16
CA GLU A 84 -14.60 -4.79 3.52
C GLU A 84 -15.23 -6.10 4.00
N THR A 85 -14.49 -6.91 4.75
CA THR A 85 -15.08 -8.11 5.40
C THR A 85 -15.93 -7.70 6.60
N PRO A 86 -16.80 -8.56 7.15
CA PRO A 86 -17.56 -8.27 8.37
C PRO A 86 -16.69 -7.87 9.58
N GLU A 87 -15.43 -8.32 9.61
CA GLU A 87 -14.44 -8.01 10.64
C GLU A 87 -13.72 -6.67 10.43
N GLY A 88 -13.98 -5.98 9.31
CA GLY A 88 -13.36 -4.71 8.99
C GLY A 88 -12.09 -4.79 8.14
N TYR A 89 -11.82 -5.92 7.49
CA TYR A 89 -10.61 -6.10 6.68
C TYR A 89 -10.81 -5.52 5.27
N GLU A 90 -9.91 -4.64 4.85
CA GLU A 90 -10.08 -3.87 3.62
C GLU A 90 -9.67 -4.70 2.41
N ILE A 91 -10.50 -4.71 1.36
CA ILE A 91 -10.23 -5.43 0.12
C ILE A 91 -9.86 -4.41 -0.96
N PHE A 92 -8.69 -4.58 -1.57
CA PHE A 92 -8.18 -3.66 -2.59
C PHE A 92 -8.03 -4.34 -3.95
N GLN A 93 -8.53 -3.69 -5.00
CA GLN A 93 -8.34 -4.13 -6.39
C GLN A 93 -7.31 -3.24 -7.08
N PRO A 94 -6.28 -3.81 -7.73
CA PRO A 94 -5.41 -3.07 -8.64
C PRO A 94 -6.18 -2.63 -9.89
N ARG A 95 -5.94 -1.41 -10.35
CA ARG A 95 -6.58 -0.81 -11.55
C ARG A 95 -5.68 -0.79 -12.78
N GLY A 96 -4.51 -1.42 -12.70
CA GLY A 96 -3.48 -1.39 -13.73
C GLY A 96 -2.28 -0.53 -13.31
N LYS A 97 -1.26 -0.52 -14.17
CA LYS A 97 -0.03 0.25 -13.96
C LYS A 97 0.25 1.17 -15.14
N PHE A 98 0.76 2.35 -14.84
CA PHE A 98 1.17 3.34 -15.83
C PHE A 98 2.68 3.51 -15.78
N GLN A 99 3.34 3.53 -16.93
CA GLN A 99 4.78 3.73 -17.02
C GLN A 99 5.07 5.20 -17.32
N PHE A 100 5.87 5.86 -16.48
CA PHE A 100 6.33 7.22 -16.76
C PHE A 100 7.43 7.22 -17.84
N PRO A 101 7.50 8.27 -18.69
CA PRO A 101 6.56 9.39 -18.78
C PRO A 101 5.18 8.95 -19.30
N VAL A 102 4.11 9.54 -18.77
CA VAL A 102 2.72 9.20 -19.11
C VAL A 102 2.11 10.24 -20.05
N PRO A 103 1.26 9.85 -21.02
CA PRO A 103 0.44 10.77 -21.79
C PRO A 103 -0.53 11.57 -20.92
N LYS A 104 -0.99 12.71 -21.43
CA LYS A 104 -2.00 13.58 -20.80
C LYS A 104 -3.27 12.83 -20.38
N GLU A 105 -3.76 11.93 -21.22
CA GLU A 105 -4.99 11.15 -20.97
C GLU A 105 -4.84 10.18 -19.78
N ASP A 106 -3.68 9.52 -19.70
CA ASP A 106 -3.33 8.64 -18.59
C ASP A 106 -3.17 9.44 -17.29
N LEU A 107 -2.51 10.61 -17.35
CA LEU A 107 -2.38 11.47 -16.18
C LEU A 107 -3.74 12.01 -15.71
N ALA A 108 -4.64 12.36 -16.63
CA ALA A 108 -6.00 12.76 -16.29
C ALA A 108 -6.75 11.63 -15.56
N THR A 109 -6.56 10.38 -16.01
CA THR A 109 -7.11 9.19 -15.33
C THR A 109 -6.54 9.05 -13.91
N ILE A 110 -5.21 9.18 -13.75
CA ILE A 110 -4.54 9.15 -12.43
C ILE A 110 -5.10 10.23 -11.50
N ILE A 111 -5.22 11.47 -11.97
CA ILE A 111 -5.76 12.61 -11.21
C ILE A 111 -7.22 12.38 -10.80
N SER A 112 -8.03 11.75 -11.67
CA SER A 112 -9.44 11.46 -11.36
C SER A 112 -9.62 10.54 -10.15
N HIS A 113 -8.67 9.63 -9.91
CA HIS A 113 -8.65 8.77 -8.72
C HIS A 113 -8.29 9.54 -7.45
N LEU A 114 -7.52 10.62 -7.58
CA LEU A 114 -7.13 11.52 -6.48
C LEU A 114 -8.22 12.55 -6.15
N LYS A 115 -9.28 12.67 -6.97
CA LYS A 115 -10.42 13.57 -6.76
C LYS A 115 -10.02 15.04 -6.61
N VAL A 116 -8.99 15.45 -7.34
CA VAL A 116 -8.54 16.85 -7.42
C VAL A 116 -8.63 17.35 -8.86
N GLU A 117 -8.64 18.67 -9.02
CA GLU A 117 -8.57 19.32 -10.32
C GLU A 117 -7.16 19.85 -10.53
N MET A 118 -6.56 19.53 -11.67
CA MET A 118 -5.20 19.95 -11.99
C MET A 118 -5.13 20.24 -13.49
N PRO A 119 -4.71 21.45 -13.90
CA PRO A 119 -4.63 21.79 -15.32
C PRO A 119 -3.51 21.01 -15.99
N LEU A 120 -3.82 20.44 -17.15
CA LEU A 120 -2.88 19.68 -17.99
C LEU A 120 -2.70 20.37 -19.35
N ASP A 121 -1.55 20.99 -19.57
CA ASP A 121 -1.19 21.78 -20.76
C ASP A 121 -0.18 21.09 -21.70
N LYS A 122 0.55 20.06 -21.22
CA LYS A 122 1.47 19.23 -22.00
C LYS A 122 0.82 17.93 -22.50
N ASP A 123 1.40 17.37 -23.56
CA ASP A 123 1.00 16.07 -24.12
C ASP A 123 1.47 14.87 -23.29
N GLN A 124 2.59 15.02 -22.56
CA GLN A 124 3.17 14.00 -21.70
C GLN A 124 3.81 14.63 -20.47
N TYR A 125 3.91 13.84 -19.39
CA TYR A 125 4.47 14.27 -18.11
C TYR A 125 5.45 13.24 -17.58
N SER A 126 6.59 13.71 -17.07
CA SER A 126 7.52 12.90 -16.30
C SER A 126 7.03 12.73 -14.86
N ILE A 127 7.64 11.80 -14.12
CA ILE A 127 7.37 11.62 -12.70
C ILE A 127 7.78 12.87 -11.89
N GLU A 128 8.92 13.47 -12.22
CA GLU A 128 9.42 14.68 -11.55
C GLU A 128 8.43 15.84 -11.72
N GLU A 129 7.87 15.99 -12.92
CA GLU A 129 6.85 17.00 -13.19
C GLU A 129 5.58 16.74 -12.37
N PHE A 130 5.10 15.49 -12.34
CA PHE A 130 3.91 15.16 -11.55
C PHE A 130 4.12 15.34 -10.04
N ILE A 131 5.31 15.00 -9.51
CA ILE A 131 5.67 15.26 -8.12
C ILE A 131 5.65 16.77 -7.85
N GLU A 132 6.23 17.58 -8.72
CA GLU A 132 6.26 19.04 -8.56
C GLU A 132 4.86 19.66 -8.62
N MET A 133 4.01 19.19 -9.55
CA MET A 133 2.61 19.60 -9.62
C MET A 133 1.85 19.23 -8.33
N THR A 134 2.11 18.03 -7.79
CA THR A 134 1.51 17.57 -6.52
C THR A 134 1.96 18.45 -5.34
N ARG A 135 3.24 18.84 -5.26
CA ARG A 135 3.74 19.72 -4.19
C ARG A 135 3.12 21.12 -4.21
N ARG A 136 2.76 21.61 -5.39
CA ARG A 136 2.14 22.94 -5.55
C ARG A 136 0.63 22.93 -5.31
N HIS A 137 0.00 21.77 -5.30
CA HIS A 137 -1.44 21.63 -5.14
C HIS A 137 -1.82 21.63 -3.65
N SER A 138 -2.70 22.54 -3.23
CA SER A 138 -3.05 22.74 -1.81
C SER A 138 -3.64 21.51 -1.12
N ASP A 139 -4.35 20.67 -1.87
CA ASP A 139 -5.02 19.48 -1.32
C ASP A 139 -4.18 18.20 -1.46
N MET A 140 -2.93 18.29 -1.91
CA MET A 140 -2.11 17.10 -2.15
C MET A 140 -0.77 17.15 -1.45
N VAL A 141 -0.25 15.98 -1.12
CA VAL A 141 1.09 15.82 -0.56
C VAL A 141 1.75 14.59 -1.18
N PRO A 142 2.89 14.72 -1.89
CA PRO A 142 3.68 13.57 -2.26
C PRO A 142 4.50 13.09 -1.04
N VAL A 143 4.45 11.80 -0.75
CA VAL A 143 5.13 11.18 0.39
C VAL A 143 6.10 10.13 -0.11
N GLN A 144 7.39 10.35 0.15
CA GLN A 144 8.40 9.35 -0.08
C GLN A 144 8.29 8.27 0.99
N VAL A 145 8.28 7.01 0.57
CA VAL A 145 8.16 5.84 1.44
C VAL A 145 9.34 4.91 1.20
N GLU A 146 10.17 4.75 2.24
CA GLU A 146 11.18 3.71 2.31
C GLU A 146 10.69 2.59 3.22
N LYS A 147 11.12 1.34 2.94
CA LYS A 147 10.66 0.20 3.72
C LYS A 147 11.69 -0.91 3.83
N MET A 148 11.90 -1.40 5.04
CA MET A 148 12.58 -2.67 5.32
C MET A 148 11.50 -3.71 5.67
N ARG A 149 11.27 -4.68 4.79
CA ARG A 149 10.16 -5.64 4.88
C ARG A 149 10.66 -7.03 5.24
N TYR A 150 9.95 -7.68 6.15
CA TYR A 150 10.12 -9.08 6.53
C TYR A 150 8.83 -9.84 6.19
N GLY A 151 8.86 -10.60 5.09
CA GLY A 151 7.73 -11.42 4.65
C GLY A 151 7.82 -12.82 5.23
N PHE A 152 6.72 -13.31 5.77
CA PHE A 152 6.58 -14.62 6.40
C PHE A 152 5.17 -15.17 6.20
N THR A 153 4.92 -16.40 6.64
CA THR A 153 3.56 -16.97 6.64
C THR A 153 3.20 -17.57 8.00
N VAL A 154 1.91 -17.54 8.32
CA VAL A 154 1.30 -18.25 9.46
C VAL A 154 0.19 -19.11 8.89
N ASP A 155 0.28 -20.44 9.00
CA ASP A 155 -0.69 -21.39 8.43
C ASP A 155 -1.04 -21.10 6.95
N GLY A 156 -0.03 -20.71 6.16
CA GLY A 156 -0.18 -20.36 4.74
C GLY A 156 -0.75 -18.96 4.46
N ILE A 157 -1.16 -18.21 5.49
CA ILE A 157 -1.57 -16.81 5.38
C ILE A 157 -0.34 -15.93 5.19
N ILE A 158 -0.37 -15.05 4.19
CA ILE A 158 0.72 -14.14 3.89
C ILE A 158 0.75 -13.06 4.97
N CYS A 159 1.90 -12.93 5.61
CA CYS A 159 2.11 -11.96 6.66
C CYS A 159 3.38 -11.16 6.40
N GLU A 160 3.42 -9.94 6.93
CA GLU A 160 4.65 -9.16 6.98
C GLU A 160 4.70 -8.29 8.22
N TYR A 161 5.93 -7.96 8.64
CA TYR A 161 6.19 -6.78 9.44
C TYR A 161 7.27 -5.94 8.76
N ALA A 162 7.26 -4.64 9.01
CA ALA A 162 8.15 -3.71 8.35
C ALA A 162 8.43 -2.47 9.19
N GLN A 163 9.65 -1.98 9.06
CA GLN A 163 9.97 -0.58 9.36
C GLN A 163 9.65 0.24 8.11
N VAL A 164 8.89 1.32 8.29
CA VAL A 164 8.42 2.19 7.22
C VAL A 164 8.83 3.62 7.54
N TRP A 165 9.47 4.31 6.60
CA TRP A 165 9.82 5.71 6.73
C TRP A 165 8.96 6.54 5.78
N PHE A 166 8.09 7.37 6.32
CA PHE A 166 7.30 8.34 5.57
C PHE A 166 8.01 9.69 5.63
N ASN A 167 8.59 10.16 4.52
CA ASN A 167 9.44 11.36 4.49
C ASN A 167 10.54 11.35 5.59
N GLY A 168 11.09 10.18 5.89
CA GLY A 168 12.11 9.99 6.94
C GLY A 168 11.56 9.76 8.36
N ALA A 169 10.26 9.93 8.61
CA ALA A 169 9.65 9.61 9.89
C ALA A 169 9.38 8.09 9.99
N LEU A 170 10.02 7.44 10.96
CA LEU A 170 9.90 6.00 11.18
C LEU A 170 8.58 5.63 11.87
N VAL A 171 7.88 4.66 11.30
CA VAL A 171 6.73 3.97 11.88
C VAL A 171 6.87 2.47 11.61
N GLU A 172 6.42 1.64 12.54
CA GLU A 172 6.39 0.20 12.35
C GLU A 172 5.04 -0.26 11.82
N SER A 173 5.03 -1.32 11.01
CA SER A 173 3.80 -1.91 10.47
C SER A 173 3.83 -3.43 10.55
N ALA A 174 2.65 -4.03 10.70
CA ALA A 174 2.44 -5.45 10.49
C ALA A 174 1.15 -5.67 9.71
N CYS A 175 1.06 -6.78 8.99
CA CYS A 175 -0.04 -7.06 8.09
C CYS A 175 -0.25 -8.55 7.89
N CYS A 176 -1.52 -8.94 7.74
CA CYS A 176 -1.96 -10.22 7.22
C CYS A 176 -2.84 -9.99 5.99
N GLU A 177 -2.60 -10.73 4.90
CA GLU A 177 -3.44 -10.68 3.70
C GLU A 177 -3.79 -12.08 3.20
N SER A 178 -5.04 -12.28 2.77
CA SER A 178 -5.50 -13.56 2.21
C SER A 178 -6.84 -13.46 1.48
N GLU A 179 -7.11 -14.47 0.65
CA GLU A 179 -8.44 -14.79 0.12
C GLU A 179 -9.23 -15.67 1.11
N ASN A 180 -8.53 -16.36 2.02
CA ASN A 180 -9.12 -17.13 3.11
C ASN A 180 -9.32 -16.24 4.34
N TYR A 181 -10.51 -15.64 4.48
CA TYR A 181 -10.81 -14.68 5.56
C TYR A 181 -10.82 -15.32 6.95
N GLU A 182 -11.34 -16.55 7.09
CA GLU A 182 -11.33 -17.27 8.36
C GLU A 182 -9.90 -17.57 8.83
N GLY A 183 -9.04 -18.03 7.91
CA GLY A 183 -7.63 -18.25 8.19
C GLY A 183 -6.89 -16.95 8.54
N MET A 184 -7.22 -15.87 7.83
CA MET A 184 -6.63 -14.55 8.09
C MET A 184 -6.97 -14.04 9.48
N LYS A 185 -8.23 -14.21 9.94
CA LYS A 185 -8.62 -13.86 11.30
C LYS A 185 -7.80 -14.60 12.35
N LYS A 186 -7.63 -15.92 12.18
CA LYS A 186 -6.79 -16.73 13.08
C LYS A 186 -5.33 -16.26 13.09
N ALA A 187 -4.78 -15.89 11.93
CA ALA A 187 -3.41 -15.36 11.84
C ALA A 187 -3.26 -14.01 12.56
N VAL A 188 -4.22 -13.10 12.39
CA VAL A 188 -4.26 -11.79 13.06
C VAL A 188 -4.32 -11.95 14.59
N GLU A 189 -5.16 -12.88 15.08
CA GLU A 189 -5.26 -13.22 16.50
C GLU A 189 -3.97 -13.88 17.01
N ALA A 190 -3.41 -14.84 16.28
CA ALA A 190 -2.20 -15.57 16.66
C ALA A 190 -0.97 -14.67 16.74
N LEU A 191 -0.89 -13.66 15.87
CA LEU A 191 0.16 -12.63 15.91
C LEU A 191 -0.05 -11.60 17.02
N GLY A 192 -1.23 -11.60 17.66
CA GLY A 192 -1.57 -10.72 18.76
C GLY A 192 -1.79 -9.28 18.32
N ILE A 193 -2.26 -9.03 17.09
CA ILE A 193 -2.49 -7.66 16.58
C ILE A 193 -3.98 -7.34 16.37
N SER A 194 -4.88 -8.23 16.79
CA SER A 194 -6.34 -8.11 16.59
C SER A 194 -7.00 -6.97 17.36
N ASP A 195 -6.36 -6.49 18.44
CA ASP A 195 -6.80 -5.36 19.27
C ASP A 195 -6.43 -4.00 18.69
N MET A 196 -5.63 -3.97 17.63
CA MET A 196 -5.15 -2.74 16.99
C MET A 196 -6.09 -2.31 15.84
N PRO A 197 -6.17 -1.00 15.53
CA PRO A 197 -7.04 -0.52 14.47
C PRO A 197 -6.51 -0.89 13.08
N ASN A 198 -7.38 -1.41 12.21
CA ASN A 198 -7.04 -1.65 10.81
C ASN A 198 -6.74 -0.31 10.10
N THR A 199 -5.47 -0.10 9.79
CA THR A 199 -4.91 1.15 9.28
C THR A 199 -4.09 0.86 8.02
N ASN A 200 -4.60 1.28 6.86
CA ASN A 200 -3.87 1.19 5.61
C ASN A 200 -2.76 2.27 5.49
N TYR A 201 -1.93 2.16 4.46
CA TYR A 201 -0.83 3.10 4.20
C TYR A 201 -1.28 4.54 4.01
N LEU A 202 -2.46 4.79 3.42
CA LEU A 202 -2.94 6.16 3.19
C LEU A 202 -3.23 6.84 4.53
N LYS A 203 -3.97 6.16 5.40
CA LYS A 203 -4.27 6.65 6.75
C LYS A 203 -2.98 6.88 7.55
N ALA A 204 -2.06 5.90 7.54
CA ALA A 204 -0.79 6.03 8.24
C ALA A 204 0.06 7.21 7.73
N ALA A 205 0.19 7.35 6.40
CA ALA A 205 0.97 8.44 5.81
C ALA A 205 0.35 9.81 6.08
N ARG A 206 -0.99 9.94 5.97
CA ARG A 206 -1.71 11.19 6.24
C ARG A 206 -1.49 11.70 7.67
N ARG A 207 -1.53 10.80 8.67
CA ARG A 207 -1.21 11.16 10.06
C ARG A 207 0.21 11.71 10.21
N VAL A 208 1.18 11.07 9.55
CA VAL A 208 2.58 11.52 9.60
C VAL A 208 2.78 12.89 8.95
N VAL A 209 2.09 13.18 7.85
CA VAL A 209 2.21 14.47 7.15
C VAL A 209 1.23 15.54 7.64
N GLY A 210 0.46 15.27 8.71
CA GLY A 210 -0.47 16.23 9.31
C GLY A 210 -1.73 16.52 8.49
N MET A 211 -2.20 15.55 7.69
CA MET A 211 -3.46 15.64 6.93
C MET A 211 -4.67 15.07 7.67
N GLU A 212 -4.45 14.38 8.80
CA GLU A 212 -5.47 13.84 9.71
C GLU A 212 -4.88 13.54 11.10
#